data_AF-A0AAD8LJT5-F1
#
_entry.id   AF-A0AAD8LJT5-F1
#
_cell.length_a   1.000
_cell.length_b   1.000
_cell.length_c   1.000
_cell.angle_alpha   90.00
_cell.angle_beta   90.00
_cell.angle_gamma   90.00
#
_symmetry.space_group_name_H-M   'P 1'
#
loop_
_entity.id
_entity.type
_entity.pdbx_description
1 polymer ?
#
loop_
_entity_poly.entity_id
_entity_poly.type
_entity_poly.pdbx_seq_one_letter_code
_entity_poly.pdbx_strand_id
1 'polypeptide(L)'
;MKDNEDSSSNDEAPAEEASSAPDKNARKELASLLLEVVERLTKISVICESRAAVESSTLKSLMKHIHKFEKNIRKLQALSQTPPGDGDHVFKGAVRAVDNYMNPYDWAYSSILKKYEETGNKLDHALDSVDLLQRELIERLQVNKLLESANKTAEIDAMAVDETG
;
A
#
# COMPACT_ATOMS: atom_id res chain seq x y z
N MET A 1 15.87 -20.49 48.43
CA MET A 1 15.80 -21.36 47.24
C MET A 1 14.40 -21.92 47.14
N LYS A 2 13.61 -21.35 46.24
CA LYS A 2 12.44 -22.02 45.66
C LYS A 2 12.19 -21.35 44.32
N ASP A 3 12.83 -21.95 43.32
CA ASP A 3 12.59 -21.69 41.91
C ASP A 3 11.20 -22.21 41.57
N ASN A 4 10.42 -21.39 40.86
CA ASN A 4 9.47 -21.93 39.91
C ASN A 4 9.22 -20.86 38.83
N GLU A 5 9.93 -21.06 37.74
CA GLU A 5 9.82 -20.34 36.49
C GLU A 5 8.49 -20.61 35.78
N ASP A 6 8.12 -19.64 34.94
CA ASP A 6 7.36 -19.76 33.70
C ASP A 6 5.95 -20.38 33.71
N SER A 7 4.98 -19.47 33.69
CA SER A 7 3.78 -19.66 32.87
C SER A 7 3.60 -18.42 32.00
N SER A 8 4.35 -18.40 30.90
CA SER A 8 4.12 -17.52 29.76
C SER A 8 2.84 -17.99 29.05
N SER A 9 1.71 -17.40 29.42
CA SER A 9 0.45 -17.54 28.71
C SER A 9 0.48 -16.64 27.49
N ASN A 10 1.07 -17.14 26.40
CA ASN A 10 0.89 -16.55 25.08
C ASN A 10 -0.52 -16.91 24.61
N ASP A 11 -1.49 -16.11 25.02
CA ASP A 11 -2.87 -16.18 24.53
C ASP A 11 -2.82 -15.91 23.03
N GLU A 12 -3.12 -16.94 22.24
CA GLU A 12 -3.18 -16.89 20.79
C GLU A 12 -4.14 -15.76 20.40
N ALA A 13 -3.59 -14.65 19.90
CA ALA A 13 -4.35 -13.66 19.18
C ALA A 13 -5.11 -14.38 18.05
N PRO A 14 -6.44 -14.22 17.94
CA PRO A 14 -7.22 -14.96 16.97
C PRO A 14 -6.68 -14.68 15.56
N ALA A 15 -6.35 -15.78 14.89
CA ALA A 15 -5.96 -15.80 13.51
C ALA A 15 -6.97 -15.05 12.65
N GLU A 16 -6.44 -14.05 11.95
CA GLU A 16 -6.91 -13.50 10.68
C GLU A 16 -8.43 -13.32 10.56
N GLU A 17 -8.86 -12.08 10.83
CA GLU A 17 -10.03 -11.52 10.17
C GLU A 17 -9.95 -11.87 8.69
N ALA A 18 -10.85 -12.75 8.27
CA ALA A 18 -11.07 -13.05 6.87
C ALA A 18 -11.34 -11.71 6.17
N SER A 19 -10.32 -11.22 5.45
CA SER A 19 -10.43 -10.17 4.46
C SER A 19 -11.64 -10.51 3.58
N SER A 20 -12.77 -9.86 3.85
CA SER A 20 -13.97 -10.03 3.06
C SER A 20 -13.70 -9.30 1.75
N ALA A 21 -13.13 -10.03 0.79
CA ALA A 21 -12.86 -9.50 -0.53
C ALA A 21 -14.16 -8.85 -1.05
N PRO A 22 -14.10 -7.58 -1.50
CA PRO A 22 -15.30 -6.83 -1.86
C PRO A 22 -16.08 -7.57 -2.95
N ASP A 23 -17.40 -7.60 -2.84
CA ASP A 23 -18.28 -8.36 -3.72
C ASP A 23 -18.01 -8.03 -5.19
N LYS A 24 -17.37 -8.97 -5.89
CA LYS A 24 -16.97 -8.84 -7.30
C LYS A 24 -18.20 -8.64 -8.21
N ASN A 25 -19.39 -9.07 -7.79
CA ASN A 25 -20.62 -8.86 -8.55
C ASN A 25 -21.10 -7.42 -8.46
N ALA A 26 -21.10 -6.80 -7.28
CA ALA A 26 -21.47 -5.40 -7.10
C ALA A 26 -20.57 -4.45 -7.92
N ARG A 27 -19.26 -4.73 -7.98
CA ARG A 27 -18.32 -3.94 -8.79
C ARG A 27 -18.53 -4.09 -10.30
N LYS A 28 -18.86 -5.30 -10.78
CA LYS A 28 -19.22 -5.53 -12.19
C LYS A 28 -20.52 -4.82 -12.56
N GLU A 29 -21.51 -4.87 -11.67
CA GLU A 29 -22.77 -4.17 -11.86
C GLU A 29 -22.54 -2.65 -11.95
N LEU A 30 -21.74 -2.08 -11.04
CA LEU A 30 -21.38 -0.67 -11.05
C LEU A 30 -20.72 -0.22 -12.37
N ALA A 31 -19.72 -0.98 -12.85
CA ALA A 31 -19.02 -0.68 -14.09
C ALA A 31 -19.98 -0.72 -15.30
N SER A 32 -20.86 -1.73 -15.35
CA SER A 32 -21.87 -1.85 -16.40
C SER A 32 -22.87 -0.69 -16.37
N LEU A 33 -23.31 -0.28 -15.18
CA LEU A 33 -24.25 0.82 -14.99
C LEU A 33 -23.65 2.17 -15.40
N LEU A 34 -22.39 2.43 -15.06
CA LEU A 34 -21.67 3.63 -15.50
C LEU A 34 -21.59 3.70 -17.04
N LEU A 35 -21.26 2.58 -17.69
CA LEU A 35 -21.21 2.51 -19.14
C LEU A 35 -22.58 2.76 -19.77
N GLU A 36 -23.66 2.20 -19.21
CA GLU A 36 -25.02 2.47 -19.67
C GLU A 36 -25.40 3.95 -19.51
N VAL A 37 -25.02 4.59 -18.40
CA VAL A 37 -25.28 6.02 -18.18
C VAL A 37 -24.60 6.86 -19.26
N VAL A 38 -23.32 6.63 -19.52
CA VAL A 38 -22.56 7.33 -20.56
C VAL A 38 -23.18 7.07 -21.94
N GLU A 39 -23.48 5.82 -22.29
CA GLU A 39 -24.09 5.47 -23.58
C GLU A 39 -25.44 6.19 -23.79
N ARG A 40 -26.28 6.26 -22.74
CA ARG A 40 -27.57 6.95 -22.82
C ARG A 40 -27.39 8.45 -22.97
N LEU A 41 -26.45 9.05 -22.25
CA LEU A 41 -26.12 10.46 -22.38
C LEU A 41 -25.63 10.79 -23.79
N THR A 42 -24.72 9.98 -24.34
CA THR A 42 -24.25 10.13 -25.72
C THR A 42 -25.39 10.05 -26.72
N LYS A 43 -26.31 9.08 -26.57
CA LYS A 43 -27.49 8.96 -27.45
C LYS A 43 -28.42 10.16 -27.35
N ILE A 44 -28.62 10.71 -26.15
CA ILE A 44 -29.39 11.95 -25.95
C ILE A 44 -28.73 13.10 -26.70
N SER A 45 -27.42 13.33 -26.50
CA SER A 45 -26.66 14.39 -27.17
C SER A 45 -26.75 14.28 -28.69
N VAL A 46 -26.52 13.09 -29.25
CA VAL A 46 -26.59 12.84 -30.70
C VAL A 46 -27.98 13.13 -31.26
N ILE A 47 -29.05 12.76 -30.53
CA ILE A 47 -30.41 13.06 -30.97
C ILE A 47 -30.68 14.57 -30.93
N CYS A 48 -30.25 15.27 -29.87
CA CYS A 48 -30.44 16.71 -29.73
C CYS A 48 -29.69 17.53 -30.79
N GLU A 49 -28.52 17.06 -31.22
CA GLU A 49 -27.72 17.69 -32.28
C GLU A 49 -28.19 17.31 -33.69
N SER A 50 -29.03 16.27 -33.82
CA SER A 50 -29.54 15.82 -35.11
C SER A 50 -30.56 16.79 -35.67
N ARG A 51 -30.47 17.06 -36.99
CA ARG A 51 -31.48 17.84 -37.73
C ARG A 51 -32.87 17.19 -37.74
N ALA A 52 -32.94 15.88 -37.45
CA ALA A 52 -34.19 15.12 -37.34
C ALA A 52 -34.84 15.18 -35.95
N ALA A 53 -34.30 15.99 -35.01
CA ALA A 53 -34.84 16.14 -33.65
C ALA A 53 -36.31 16.62 -33.61
N VAL A 54 -36.78 17.26 -34.68
CA VAL A 54 -38.15 17.79 -34.81
C VAL A 54 -39.16 16.70 -35.18
N GLU A 55 -38.71 15.51 -35.60
CA GLU A 55 -39.59 14.40 -35.93
C GLU A 55 -40.19 13.73 -34.68
N SER A 56 -41.50 13.43 -34.71
CA SER A 56 -42.21 12.84 -33.58
C SER A 56 -41.64 11.49 -33.12
N SER A 57 -41.16 10.66 -34.05
CA SER A 57 -40.47 9.39 -33.77
C SER A 57 -39.17 9.60 -32.98
N THR A 58 -38.38 10.59 -33.39
CA THR A 58 -37.12 10.99 -32.76
C THR A 58 -37.37 11.56 -31.36
N LEU A 59 -38.41 12.37 -31.17
CA LEU A 59 -38.79 12.90 -29.86
C LEU A 59 -39.24 11.79 -28.88
N LYS A 60 -40.00 10.80 -29.35
CA LYS A 60 -40.36 9.63 -28.52
C LYS A 60 -39.13 8.83 -28.11
N SER A 61 -38.18 8.64 -29.04
CA SER A 61 -36.90 7.98 -28.76
C SER A 61 -36.08 8.76 -27.72
N LEU A 62 -36.00 10.08 -27.86
CA LEU A 62 -35.33 10.97 -26.91
C LEU A 62 -35.92 10.83 -25.51
N MET A 63 -37.24 10.93 -25.35
CA MET A 63 -37.88 10.77 -24.03
C MET A 63 -37.63 9.38 -23.42
N LYS A 64 -37.60 8.33 -24.24
CA LYS A 64 -37.25 6.98 -23.77
C LYS A 64 -35.81 6.92 -23.27
N HIS A 65 -34.87 7.56 -23.95
CA HIS A 65 -33.47 7.61 -23.53
C HIS A 65 -33.28 8.45 -22.26
N ILE A 66 -33.94 9.61 -22.15
CA ILE A 66 -33.94 10.44 -20.94
C ILE A 66 -34.48 9.68 -19.74
N HIS A 67 -35.63 9.00 -19.89
CA HIS A 67 -36.22 8.23 -18.80
C HIS A 67 -35.31 7.08 -18.33
N LYS A 68 -34.67 6.37 -19.27
CA LYS A 68 -33.69 5.32 -18.94
C LYS A 68 -32.43 5.88 -18.27
N PHE A 69 -31.93 7.02 -18.76
CA PHE A 69 -30.80 7.72 -18.17
C PHE A 69 -31.09 8.08 -16.71
N GLU A 70 -32.24 8.71 -16.44
CA GLU A 70 -32.66 9.08 -15.09
C GLU A 70 -32.75 7.86 -14.17
N LYS A 71 -33.38 6.76 -14.64
CA LYS A 71 -33.49 5.52 -13.88
C LYS A 71 -32.11 4.97 -13.51
N ASN A 72 -31.16 5.00 -14.44
CA ASN A 72 -29.80 4.49 -14.21
C ASN A 72 -29.01 5.40 -13.25
N ILE A 73 -29.16 6.72 -13.34
CA ILE A 73 -28.56 7.65 -12.37
C ILE A 73 -29.08 7.43 -10.96
N ARG A 74 -30.40 7.25 -10.78
CA ARG A 74 -30.98 6.96 -9.46
C ARG A 74 -30.45 5.66 -8.86
N LYS A 75 -30.29 4.61 -9.68
CA LYS A 75 -29.65 3.36 -9.26
C LYS A 75 -28.19 3.56 -8.86
N LEU A 76 -27.44 4.34 -9.65
CA LEU A 76 -26.04 4.64 -9.37
C LEU A 76 -25.88 5.40 -8.06
N GLN A 77 -26.77 6.36 -7.80
CA GLN A 77 -26.81 7.10 -6.54
C GLN A 77 -27.08 6.18 -5.35
N ALA A 78 -28.04 5.24 -5.46
CA ALA A 78 -28.32 4.28 -4.40
C ALA A 78 -27.10 3.40 -4.08
N LEU A 79 -26.38 2.94 -5.12
CA LEU A 79 -25.13 2.18 -4.93
C LEU A 79 -24.04 3.04 -4.26
N SER A 80 -23.89 4.32 -4.64
CA SER A 80 -22.88 5.22 -4.04
C SER A 80 -23.14 5.59 -2.58
N GLN A 81 -24.40 5.51 -2.13
CA GLN A 81 -24.79 5.79 -0.74
C GLN A 81 -24.68 4.56 0.16
N THR A 82 -24.45 3.39 -0.43
CA THR A 82 -24.16 2.18 0.34
C THR A 82 -22.78 2.37 0.96
N PRO A 83 -22.64 2.26 2.29
CA PRO A 83 -21.35 2.42 2.94
C PRO A 83 -20.35 1.44 2.31
N PRO A 84 -19.13 1.89 1.97
CA PRO A 84 -18.10 0.99 1.50
C PRO A 84 -17.91 -0.12 2.54
N GLY A 85 -17.82 -1.38 2.09
CA GLY A 85 -17.44 -2.46 2.98
C GLY A 85 -16.04 -2.22 3.56
N ASP A 86 -15.70 -2.91 4.65
CA ASP A 86 -14.34 -2.87 5.20
C ASP A 86 -13.35 -3.28 4.08
N GLY A 87 -12.49 -2.33 3.68
CA GLY A 87 -11.55 -2.50 2.56
C GLY A 87 -11.85 -1.68 1.30
N ASP A 88 -13.02 -1.04 1.17
CA ASP A 88 -13.37 -0.16 0.03
C ASP A 88 -12.90 1.29 0.24
N HIS A 89 -11.70 1.48 0.79
CA HIS A 89 -11.11 2.80 0.95
C HIS A 89 -10.52 3.30 -0.38
N VAL A 90 -11.07 4.39 -0.89
CA VAL A 90 -10.51 5.08 -2.06
C VAL A 90 -9.44 6.06 -1.61
N PHE A 91 -8.22 5.91 -2.15
CA PHE A 91 -7.14 6.86 -1.91
C PHE A 91 -7.49 8.23 -2.50
N LYS A 92 -7.53 9.28 -1.68
CA LYS A 92 -7.80 10.66 -2.14
C LYS A 92 -6.87 11.12 -3.27
N GLY A 93 -5.63 10.62 -3.28
CA GLY A 93 -4.69 10.91 -4.36
C GLY A 93 -5.09 10.31 -5.70
N ALA A 94 -5.69 9.11 -5.71
CA ALA A 94 -6.24 8.51 -6.93
C ALA A 94 -7.44 9.32 -7.46
N VAL A 95 -8.32 9.80 -6.57
CA VAL A 95 -9.42 10.70 -6.95
C VAL A 95 -8.89 11.97 -7.60
N ARG A 96 -7.93 12.64 -6.95
CA ARG A 96 -7.30 13.85 -7.50
C ARG A 96 -6.57 13.59 -8.82
N ALA A 97 -6.01 12.41 -9.04
CA ALA A 97 -5.42 12.04 -10.32
C ALA A 97 -6.49 11.99 -11.42
N VAL A 98 -7.62 11.32 -11.15
CA VAL A 98 -8.75 11.25 -12.08
C VAL A 98 -9.33 12.65 -12.36
N ASP A 99 -9.48 13.50 -11.34
CA ASP A 99 -9.96 14.89 -11.50
C ASP A 99 -9.05 15.73 -12.42
N ASN A 100 -7.75 15.40 -12.46
CA ASN A 100 -6.76 16.06 -13.32
C ASN A 100 -6.51 15.32 -14.63
N TYR A 101 -7.40 14.40 -15.04
CA TYR A 101 -7.27 13.59 -16.25
C TYR A 101 -6.00 12.73 -16.31
N MET A 102 -5.44 12.37 -15.15
CA MET A 102 -4.32 11.45 -15.03
C MET A 102 -4.83 10.03 -14.76
N ASN A 103 -4.10 9.04 -15.27
CA ASN A 103 -4.39 7.65 -14.98
C ASN A 103 -4.10 7.36 -13.49
N PRO A 104 -5.07 6.87 -12.70
CA PRO A 104 -4.87 6.57 -11.29
C PRO A 104 -3.82 5.48 -11.03
N TYR A 105 -3.57 4.58 -12.00
CA TYR A 105 -2.52 3.58 -11.89
C TYR A 105 -1.11 4.19 -11.98
N ASP A 106 -0.92 5.19 -12.85
CA ASP A 106 0.35 5.92 -12.95
C ASP A 106 0.61 6.73 -11.69
N TRP A 107 -0.45 7.29 -11.10
CA TRP A 107 -0.37 7.93 -9.79
C TRP A 107 0.03 6.92 -8.70
N ALA A 108 -0.58 5.74 -8.65
CA ALA A 108 -0.25 4.72 -7.67
C ALA A 108 1.20 4.24 -7.81
N TYR A 109 1.67 4.04 -9.04
CA TYR A 109 3.05 3.66 -9.31
C TYR A 109 4.04 4.72 -8.80
N SER A 110 3.85 5.97 -9.20
CA SER A 110 4.77 7.07 -8.84
C SER A 110 4.71 7.45 -7.35
N SER A 111 3.52 7.41 -6.74
CA SER A 111 3.29 7.94 -5.39
C SER A 111 3.39 6.88 -4.30
N ILE A 112 3.17 5.61 -4.62
CA ILE A 112 3.18 4.51 -3.65
C ILE A 112 4.37 3.59 -3.93
N LEU A 113 4.36 2.90 -5.08
CA LEU A 113 5.35 1.84 -5.37
C LEU A 113 6.77 2.39 -5.39
N LYS A 114 7.00 3.48 -6.15
CA LYS A 114 8.33 4.07 -6.26
C LYS A 114 8.85 4.60 -4.92
N LYS A 115 7.97 5.24 -4.12
CA LYS A 115 8.36 5.73 -2.78
C LYS A 115 8.67 4.59 -1.82
N TYR A 116 7.92 3.49 -1.91
CA TYR A 116 8.17 2.30 -1.11
C TYR A 116 9.53 1.69 -1.46
N GLU A 117 9.83 1.53 -2.75
CA GLU A 117 11.12 1.06 -3.23
C GLU A 117 12.28 1.97 -2.78
N GLU A 118 12.14 3.29 -2.95
CA GLU A 118 13.14 4.26 -2.48
C GLU A 118 13.35 4.20 -0.96
N THR A 119 12.30 3.93 -0.19
CA THR A 119 12.38 3.82 1.26
C THR A 119 12.98 2.47 1.68
N GLY A 120 12.66 1.39 0.98
CA GLY A 120 13.26 0.07 1.16
C GLY A 120 14.77 0.10 0.94
N ASN A 121 15.22 0.68 -0.18
CA ASN A 121 16.64 0.83 -0.48
C ASN A 121 17.39 1.65 0.60
N LYS A 122 16.73 2.67 1.17
CA LYS A 122 17.30 3.45 2.28
C LYS A 122 17.42 2.62 3.56
N LEU A 123 16.43 1.78 3.84
CA LEU A 123 16.44 0.88 4.98
C LEU A 123 17.56 -0.15 4.84
N ASP A 124 17.70 -0.77 3.66
CA ASP A 124 18.75 -1.76 3.38
C ASP A 124 20.14 -1.14 3.57
N HIS A 125 20.39 0.06 3.05
CA HIS A 125 21.65 0.77 3.28
C HIS A 125 21.91 1.11 4.75
N ALA A 126 20.87 1.42 5.53
CA ALA A 126 21.02 1.66 6.96
C ALA A 126 21.40 0.36 7.69
N LEU A 127 20.80 -0.77 7.32
CA LEU A 127 21.13 -2.09 7.87
C LEU A 127 22.57 -2.48 7.52
N ASP A 128 23.00 -2.30 6.26
CA ASP A 128 24.38 -2.55 5.85
C ASP A 128 25.39 -1.73 6.67
N SER A 129 25.03 -0.48 6.98
CA SER A 129 25.87 0.41 7.80
C SER A 129 25.98 -0.07 9.25
N VAL A 130 24.88 -0.58 9.81
CA VAL A 130 24.87 -1.18 11.15
C VAL A 130 25.71 -2.45 11.19
N ASP A 131 25.58 -3.32 10.17
CA ASP A 131 26.35 -4.56 10.06
C ASP A 131 27.85 -4.29 9.90
N LEU A 132 28.23 -3.25 9.16
CA LEU A 132 29.62 -2.82 9.05
C LEU A 132 30.16 -2.33 10.40
N LEU A 133 29.40 -1.47 11.09
CA LEU A 133 29.78 -0.96 12.40
C LEU A 133 29.96 -2.10 13.42
N GLN A 134 29.06 -3.07 13.42
CA GLN A 134 29.15 -4.24 14.29
C GLN A 134 30.41 -5.06 14.01
N ARG A 135 30.74 -5.30 12.74
CA ARG A 135 31.97 -6.00 12.34
C ARG A 135 33.22 -5.26 12.80
N GLU A 136 33.33 -3.96 12.50
CA GLU A 136 34.48 -3.15 12.93
C GLU A 136 34.64 -3.13 14.46
N LEU A 137 33.53 -3.06 15.20
CA LEU A 137 33.57 -3.09 16.67
C LEU A 137 34.09 -4.43 17.19
N ILE A 138 33.63 -5.55 16.63
CA ILE A 138 34.10 -6.89 17.00
C ILE A 138 35.59 -7.04 16.69
N GLU A 139 36.03 -6.63 15.50
CA GLU A 139 37.43 -6.67 15.11
C GLU A 139 38.31 -5.84 16.06
N ARG A 140 37.91 -4.62 16.40
CA ARG A 140 38.64 -3.79 17.37
C ARG A 140 38.70 -4.41 18.76
N LEU A 141 37.61 -5.02 19.23
CA LEU A 141 37.60 -5.72 20.51
C LEU A 141 38.55 -6.93 20.52
N GLN A 142 38.60 -7.69 19.41
CA GLN A 142 39.53 -8.81 19.26
C GLN A 142 40.99 -8.34 19.22
N VAL A 143 41.30 -7.28 18.46
CA VAL A 143 42.64 -6.69 18.40
C VAL A 143 43.07 -6.15 19.77
N ASN A 144 42.20 -5.43 20.47
CA ASN A 144 42.50 -4.94 21.82
C ASN A 144 42.76 -6.09 22.80
N LYS A 145 41.98 -7.18 22.74
CA LYS A 145 42.20 -8.37 23.56
C LYS A 145 43.57 -9.01 23.29
N LEU A 146 43.99 -9.07 22.02
CA LEU A 146 45.32 -9.58 21.64
C LEU A 146 46.44 -8.67 22.14
N LEU A 147 46.30 -7.34 22.03
CA LEU A 147 47.26 -6.37 22.54
C LEU A 147 47.40 -6.43 24.07
N GLU A 148 46.29 -6.55 24.79
CA GLU A 148 46.32 -6.74 26.26
C GLU A 148 47.02 -8.05 26.65
N SER A 149 46.80 -9.14 25.90
CA SER A 149 47.51 -10.39 26.17
C SER A 149 49.01 -10.29 25.86
N ALA A 150 49.40 -9.64 24.77
CA ALA A 150 50.80 -9.45 24.39
C ALA A 150 51.55 -8.56 25.41
N ASN A 151 50.91 -7.50 25.90
CA ASN A 151 51.50 -6.64 26.93
C ASN A 151 51.68 -7.39 28.26
N LYS A 152 50.72 -8.23 28.65
CA LYS A 152 50.86 -9.08 29.85
C LYS A 152 51.98 -10.11 29.71
N THR A 153 52.15 -10.72 28.53
CA THR A 153 53.26 -11.66 28.28
C THR A 153 54.62 -10.95 28.32
N ALA A 154 54.71 -9.75 27.75
CA ALA A 154 55.93 -8.94 27.78
C ALA A 154 56.31 -8.49 29.20
N GLU A 155 55.35 -8.15 30.05
CA GLU A 155 55.60 -7.84 31.46
C GLU A 155 56.11 -9.05 32.25
N ILE A 156 55.54 -10.25 32.00
CA ILE A 156 55.98 -11.49 32.65
C ILE A 156 57.40 -11.85 32.23
N ASP A 157 57.73 -11.75 30.94
CA ASP A 157 59.08 -12.03 30.43
C ASP A 157 60.11 -11.01 30.95
N ALA A 158 59.73 -9.74 31.12
CA ALA A 158 60.61 -8.71 31.70
C ALA A 158 60.90 -8.96 33.19
N MET A 159 59.93 -9.44 33.97
CA MET A 159 60.13 -9.78 35.39
C MET A 159 60.98 -11.04 35.57
N ALA A 160 60.89 -12.03 34.66
CA ALA A 160 61.70 -13.25 34.72
C ALA A 160 63.20 -13.01 34.46
N VAL A 161 63.55 -11.95 33.74
CA VAL A 161 64.95 -11.58 33.46
C VAL A 161 65.60 -10.86 34.65
N ASP A 162 64.82 -10.13 35.47
CA ASP A 162 65.33 -9.37 36.62
C ASP A 162 65.60 -10.24 37.87
N GLU A 163 64.97 -11.43 37.97
CA GLU A 163 65.20 -12.38 39.08
C GLU A 163 66.41 -13.32 38.87
N THR A 164 67.13 -13.22 37.75
CA THR A 164 68.31 -14.06 37.45
C THR A 164 69.64 -13.30 37.30
N GLY A 165 69.65 -12.01 37.65
CA GLY A 165 70.84 -11.12 37.66
C GLY A 165 71.53 -11.02 39.01
#